data_AF-A0A920FAN4-F1
#
_entry.id   AF-A0A920FAN4-F1
#
_cell.length_a   1.000
_cell.length_b   1.000
_cell.length_c   1.000
_cell.angle_alpha   90.00
_cell.angle_beta   90.00
_cell.angle_gamma   90.00
#
_symmetry.space_group_name_H-M   'P 1'
#
loop_
_entity.id
_entity.type
_entity.pdbx_description
1 polymer ?
#
loop_
_entity_poly.entity_id
_entity_poly.type
_entity_poly.pdbx_seq_one_letter_code
_entity_poly.pdbx_strand_id
1 'polypeptide(L)'
;MEQIVEVHHPKLKKNMLREALNAFFEIRDVPGLKKKPSTSELLDWIKLLVVEDIPPEALKLKDKKDIIPPLYGALLKNEQDVHLFERLAFLAKREANR
;
A
#
# COMPACT_ATOMS: atom_id res chain seq x y z
N MET A 1 11.46 5.31 -9.78
CA MET A 1 10.63 4.12 -9.49
C MET A 1 9.58 3.91 -10.57
N GLU A 2 8.91 4.96 -11.03
CA GLU A 2 7.92 4.90 -12.13
C GLU A 2 8.40 4.15 -13.38
N GLN A 3 9.60 4.44 -13.90
CA GLN A 3 10.17 3.74 -15.05
C GLN A 3 10.29 2.22 -14.86
N ILE A 4 10.58 1.76 -13.64
CA ILE A 4 10.66 0.33 -13.33
C ILE A 4 9.26 -0.28 -13.41
N VAL A 5 8.26 0.41 -12.84
CA VAL A 5 6.87 -0.05 -12.89
C VAL A 5 6.35 -0.08 -14.32
N GLU A 6 6.68 0.91 -15.14
CA GLU A 6 6.26 1.01 -16.54
C GLU A 6 6.79 -0.17 -17.40
N VAL A 7 8.01 -0.64 -17.15
CA VAL A 7 8.57 -1.84 -17.82
C VAL A 7 7.75 -3.09 -17.51
N HIS A 8 7.23 -3.21 -16.29
CA HIS A 8 6.48 -4.39 -15.85
C HIS A 8 4.97 -4.28 -16.14
N HIS A 9 4.45 -3.06 -16.14
CA HIS A 9 3.03 -2.74 -16.28
C HIS A 9 2.82 -1.63 -17.33
N PRO A 10 3.14 -1.85 -18.62
CA PRO A 10 3.17 -0.80 -19.64
C PRO A 10 1.79 -0.20 -19.98
N LYS A 11 0.70 -0.87 -19.58
CA LYS A 11 -0.68 -0.40 -19.78
C LYS A 11 -1.33 0.14 -18.51
N LEU A 12 -0.55 0.31 -17.44
CA LEU A 12 -1.07 0.81 -16.17
C LEU A 12 -1.57 2.25 -16.32
N LYS A 13 -2.78 2.52 -15.85
CA LYS A 13 -3.32 3.88 -15.85
C LYS A 13 -2.47 4.78 -14.94
N LYS A 14 -2.15 5.99 -15.39
CA LYS A 14 -1.30 6.94 -14.63
C LYS A 14 -1.84 7.26 -13.24
N ASN A 15 -3.16 7.35 -13.09
CA ASN A 15 -3.78 7.56 -11.78
C ASN A 15 -3.54 6.36 -10.84
N MET A 16 -3.67 5.13 -11.33
CA MET A 16 -3.36 3.92 -10.56
C MET A 16 -1.91 3.92 -10.08
N LEU A 17 -0.95 4.19 -10.98
CA LEU A 17 0.46 4.27 -10.63
C LEU A 17 0.72 5.29 -9.52
N ARG A 18 0.14 6.49 -9.65
CA ARG A 18 0.32 7.57 -8.67
C ARG A 18 -0.22 7.17 -7.29
N GLU A 19 -1.46 6.69 -7.22
CA GLU A 19 -2.06 6.33 -5.93
C GLU A 19 -1.34 5.13 -5.29
N ALA A 20 -0.90 4.15 -6.09
CA ALA A 20 -0.10 3.03 -5.60
C ALA A 20 1.26 3.48 -5.05
N LEU A 21 1.96 4.38 -5.75
CA LEU A 21 3.25 4.91 -5.26
C LEU A 21 3.09 5.71 -3.97
N ASN A 22 2.06 6.54 -3.88
CA ASN A 22 1.76 7.31 -2.67
C ASN A 22 1.57 6.36 -1.47
N ALA A 23 0.65 5.39 -1.60
CA ALA A 23 0.39 4.40 -0.54
C ALA A 23 1.64 3.57 -0.19
N PHE A 24 2.43 3.18 -1.21
CA PHE A 24 3.67 2.45 -1.01
C PHE A 24 4.69 3.22 -0.16
N PHE A 25 4.89 4.51 -0.44
CA PHE A 25 5.82 5.33 0.34
C PHE A 25 5.32 5.60 1.75
N GLU A 26 4.02 5.83 1.93
CA GLU A 26 3.43 5.98 3.27
C GLU A 26 3.65 4.73 4.13
N ILE A 27 3.43 3.53 3.57
CA ILE A 27 3.72 2.28 4.27
C ILE A 27 5.20 2.17 4.60
N ARG A 28 6.08 2.50 3.64
CA ARG A 28 7.54 2.39 3.79
C ARG A 28 8.12 3.32 4.86
N ASP A 29 7.37 4.37 5.22
CA ASP A 29 7.75 5.34 6.23
C ASP A 29 7.12 5.09 7.61
N VAL A 30 6.30 4.03 7.75
CA VAL A 30 5.76 3.63 9.06
C VAL A 30 6.89 3.28 10.04
N PRO A 31 6.98 3.97 11.18
CA PRO A 31 7.98 3.68 12.20
C PRO A 31 7.81 2.28 12.80
N GLY A 32 8.92 1.58 13.02
CA GLY A 32 8.92 0.26 13.66
C GLY A 32 8.79 -0.93 12.70
N LEU A 33 8.63 -0.70 11.39
CA LEU A 33 8.75 -1.78 10.40
C LEU A 33 10.15 -2.40 10.43
N LYS A 34 10.22 -3.72 10.62
CA LYS A 34 11.50 -4.45 10.60
C LYS A 34 12.08 -4.53 9.21
N LYS A 35 11.23 -4.76 8.20
CA LYS A 35 11.61 -4.76 6.79
C LYS A 35 10.72 -3.80 6.00
N LYS A 36 11.36 -2.86 5.31
CA LYS A 36 10.68 -1.94 4.41
C LYS A 36 10.27 -2.67 3.11
N PRO A 37 9.03 -2.45 2.60
CA PRO A 37 8.58 -3.04 1.35
C PRO A 37 9.46 -2.58 0.19
N SER A 38 9.90 -3.50 -0.65
CA SER A 38 10.83 -3.36 -1.76
C SER A 38 10.11 -3.05 -3.08
N THR A 39 10.87 -2.70 -4.12
CA THR A 39 10.33 -2.51 -5.47
C THR A 39 9.66 -3.79 -5.99
N SER A 40 10.17 -4.99 -5.68
CA SER A 40 9.53 -6.25 -6.08
C SER A 40 8.18 -6.45 -5.42
N GLU A 41 8.07 -6.14 -4.12
CA GLU A 41 6.80 -6.19 -3.39
C GLU A 41 5.79 -5.16 -3.94
N LEU A 42 6.23 -3.97 -4.34
CA LEU A 42 5.39 -3.00 -5.06
C LEU A 42 4.86 -3.55 -6.39
N LEU A 43 5.73 -4.18 -7.19
CA LEU A 43 5.35 -4.72 -8.50
C LEU A 43 4.33 -5.85 -8.39
N ASP A 44 4.52 -6.75 -7.41
CA ASP A 44 3.57 -7.82 -7.08
C ASP A 44 2.23 -7.23 -6.61
N TRP A 45 2.28 -6.21 -5.76
CA TRP A 45 1.08 -5.56 -5.27
C TRP A 45 0.28 -4.88 -6.39
N ILE A 46 0.94 -4.13 -7.28
CA ILE A 46 0.29 -3.51 -8.46
C ILE A 46 -0.34 -4.59 -9.36
N LYS A 47 0.34 -5.72 -9.56
CA LYS A 47 -0.22 -6.84 -10.32
C LYS A 47 -1.54 -7.33 -9.71
N LEU A 48 -1.58 -7.51 -8.40
CA LEU A 48 -2.78 -7.96 -7.69
C LEU A 48 -3.91 -6.93 -7.78
N LEU A 49 -3.61 -5.64 -7.59
CA LEU A 49 -4.59 -4.57 -7.71
C LEU A 49 -5.27 -4.55 -9.09
N VAL A 50 -4.49 -4.80 -10.15
CA VAL A 50 -5.02 -4.86 -11.53
C VAL A 50 -5.84 -6.14 -11.75
N VAL A 51 -5.39 -7.28 -11.23
CA VAL A 51 -6.10 -8.57 -11.36
C VAL A 51 -7.46 -8.53 -10.65
N GLU A 52 -7.52 -7.93 -9.47
CA GLU A 52 -8.74 -7.80 -8.66
C GLU A 52 -9.61 -6.58 -9.06
N ASP A 53 -9.27 -5.88 -10.14
CA ASP A 53 -9.94 -4.67 -10.63
C ASP A 53 -10.17 -3.61 -9.55
N ILE A 54 -9.18 -3.45 -8.65
CA ILE A 54 -9.25 -2.49 -7.56
C ILE A 54 -9.19 -1.07 -8.15
N PRO A 55 -10.13 -0.17 -7.82
CA PRO A 55 -10.08 1.20 -8.31
C PRO A 55 -8.98 2.01 -7.61
N PRO A 56 -8.29 2.95 -8.28
CA PRO A 56 -7.29 3.82 -7.66
C PRO A 56 -7.81 4.59 -6.45
N GLU A 57 -9.10 4.88 -6.40
CA GLU A 57 -9.76 5.57 -5.29
C GLU A 57 -9.73 4.76 -3.99
N ALA A 58 -9.65 3.43 -4.07
CA ALA A 58 -9.50 2.55 -2.91
C ALA A 58 -8.08 2.59 -2.31
N LEU A 59 -7.10 3.14 -3.04
CA LEU A 59 -5.74 3.36 -2.56
C LEU A 59 -5.55 4.72 -1.90
N LYS A 60 -6.53 5.63 -2.04
CA LYS A 60 -6.46 6.97 -1.45
C LYS A 60 -6.58 6.86 0.06
N LEU A 61 -5.47 7.10 0.76
CA LEU A 61 -5.42 7.25 2.20
C LEU A 61 -5.93 8.68 2.51
N LYS A 62 -7.26 8.86 2.49
CA LYS A 62 -7.91 10.19 2.57
C LYS A 62 -7.79 10.85 3.94
N ASP A 63 -7.68 10.04 5.00
CA ASP A 63 -7.51 10.49 6.37
C ASP A 63 -6.49 9.60 7.08
N LYS A 64 -5.93 10.07 8.21
CA LYS A 64 -5.17 9.22 9.17
C LYS A 64 -5.90 7.95 9.62
N LYS A 65 -7.20 7.85 9.31
CA LYS A 65 -8.15 6.79 9.69
C LYS A 65 -8.02 5.56 8.79
N ASP A 66 -7.60 5.75 7.54
CA ASP A 66 -7.43 4.69 6.55
C ASP A 66 -5.94 4.48 6.32
N ILE A 67 -5.34 3.64 7.17
CA ILE A 67 -3.90 3.34 7.11
C ILE A 67 -3.65 2.10 6.23
N ILE A 68 -4.67 1.28 5.98
CA ILE A 68 -4.52 -0.01 5.31
C ILE A 68 -5.08 0.05 3.89
N PRO A 69 -4.22 0.08 2.86
CA PRO A 69 -4.69 -0.10 1.50
C PRO A 69 -5.05 -1.59 1.24
N PRO A 70 -5.90 -1.86 0.24
CA PRO A 70 -6.26 -3.22 -0.12
C PRO A 70 -5.03 -4.05 -0.47
N LEU A 71 -5.04 -5.34 -0.11
CA LEU A 71 -3.98 -6.30 -0.43
C LEU A 71 -2.57 -5.92 0.10
N TYR A 72 -2.50 -5.13 1.17
CA TYR A 72 -1.25 -4.68 1.81
C TYR A 72 -0.31 -5.82 2.25
N GLY A 73 -0.81 -7.05 2.45
CA GLY A 73 0.02 -8.23 2.70
C GLY A 73 0.99 -8.57 1.55
N ALA A 74 0.74 -8.06 0.34
CA ALA A 74 1.71 -8.14 -0.76
C ALA A 74 2.93 -7.23 -0.52
N LEU A 75 2.75 -6.13 0.22
CA LEU A 75 3.80 -5.19 0.61
C LEU A 75 4.54 -5.68 1.86
N LEU A 76 3.83 -6.26 2.83
CA LEU A 76 4.40 -6.74 4.09
C LEU A 76 4.50 -8.27 4.10
N LYS A 77 5.69 -8.81 3.80
CA LYS A 77 5.95 -10.26 3.78
C LYS A 77 6.19 -10.89 5.15
N ASN A 78 6.24 -10.09 6.21
CA ASN A 78 6.49 -10.55 7.58
C ASN A 78 5.21 -10.40 8.41
N GLU A 79 4.74 -11.51 8.99
CA GLU A 79 3.53 -11.55 9.83
C GLU A 79 3.59 -10.56 11.01
N GLN A 80 4.76 -10.32 11.58
CA GLN A 80 4.91 -9.37 12.68
C GLN A 80 4.71 -7.92 12.21
N ASP A 81 5.19 -7.60 11.00
CA ASP A 81 5.01 -6.27 10.41
C ASP A 81 3.54 -6.08 10.00
N VAL A 82 2.87 -7.14 9.49
CA VAL A 82 1.43 -7.17 9.23
C VAL A 82 0.64 -6.86 10.52
N HIS A 83 0.91 -7.56 11.61
CA HIS A 83 0.19 -7.33 12.88
C HIS A 83 0.47 -5.96 13.50
N LEU A 84 1.69 -5.43 13.40
CA LEU A 84 1.99 -4.05 13.82
C LEU A 84 1.12 -3.07 13.05
N PHE A 85 1.05 -3.25 11.73
CA PHE A 85 0.31 -2.38 10.84
C PHE A 85 -1.20 -2.45 11.10
N GLU A 86 -1.75 -3.66 11.30
CA GLU A 86 -3.15 -3.88 11.71
C GLU A 86 -3.48 -3.18 13.03
N ARG A 87 -2.57 -3.26 14.02
CA ARG A 87 -2.75 -2.61 15.32
C ARG A 87 -2.76 -1.09 15.20
N LEU A 88 -1.83 -0.52 14.44
CA LEU A 88 -1.76 0.92 14.20
C LEU A 88 -3.03 1.44 13.52
N ALA A 89 -3.52 0.73 12.51
CA ALA A 89 -4.77 1.06 11.83
C ALA A 89 -5.98 0.97 12.76
N PHE A 90 -6.04 -0.04 13.62
CA PHE A 90 -7.12 -0.17 14.60
C PHE A 90 -7.12 1.00 15.61
N LEU A 91 -5.95 1.41 16.09
CA LEU A 91 -5.83 2.56 17.00
C LEU A 91 -6.27 3.86 16.32
N ALA A 92 -5.82 4.10 15.08
CA ALA A 92 -6.20 5.28 14.33
C ALA A 92 -7.71 5.35 14.07
N LYS A 93 -8.36 4.22 13.74
CA LYS A 93 -9.82 4.13 13.61
C LYS A 93 -10.57 4.42 14.90
N ARG A 94 -10.00 4.12 16.08
CA ARG A 94 -10.63 4.43 17.37
C ARG A 94 -10.56 5.92 17.70
N GLU A 95 -9.42 6.57 17.45
CA GLU A 95 -9.29 8.03 17.64
C GLU A 95 -10.18 8.81 16.67
N ALA A 96 -10.34 8.30 15.46
CA ALA A 96 -11.18 8.85 14.42
C ALA A 96 -12.68 8.92 14.72
N ASN A 97 -13.15 8.04 15.59
CA ASN A 97 -14.56 7.84 15.96
C ASN A 97 -14.91 8.52 17.30
N ARG A 98 -13.95 9.23 17.92
CA ARG A 98 -14.18 10.13 19.05
C ARG A 98 -14.36 11.55 18.54
#